data_AF-A0AAD3S8M8-F1
#
_entry.id   AF-A0AAD3S8M8-F1
#
_cell.length_a   1.000
_cell.length_b   1.000
_cell.length_c   1.000
_cell.angle_alpha   90.00
_cell.angle_beta   90.00
_cell.angle_gamma   90.00
#
_symmetry.space_group_name_H-M   'P 1'
#
loop_
_entity.id
_entity.type
_entity.pdbx_description
1 polymer ?
#
loop_
_entity_poly.entity_id
_entity_poly.type
_entity_poly.pdbx_seq_one_letter_code
_entity_poly.pdbx_strand_id
1 'polypeptide(L)'
;MGTISMTPKPKTLTALADDKILQSSFVRDEDERPKVAYNQFSNEIPVISLAGIDDVAGMRAEICKKIVAACEDWGIFQVVDHGVDANLVSEMPRLAREFFALPAEEKLRFDMTGGKKGVSSSPVIYREKRCKIGGR
;
A
#
# COMPACT_ATOMS: atom_id res chain seq x y z
N MET A 1 15.62 -19.45 -43.57
CA MET A 1 16.02 -18.41 -42.61
C MET A 1 14.76 -17.69 -42.15
N GLY A 2 14.37 -17.86 -40.89
CA GLY A 2 13.20 -17.22 -40.32
C GLY A 2 13.29 -17.33 -38.81
N THR A 3 14.11 -16.47 -38.21
CA THR A 3 14.15 -16.35 -36.75
C THR A 3 12.86 -15.67 -36.31
N ILE A 4 11.95 -16.44 -35.72
CA ILE A 4 10.83 -15.88 -34.98
C ILE A 4 11.45 -15.18 -33.76
N SER A 5 11.50 -13.85 -33.86
CA SER A 5 11.80 -12.97 -32.74
C SER A 5 10.67 -13.13 -31.72
N MET A 6 10.84 -14.08 -30.81
CA MET A 6 10.10 -14.10 -29.55
C MET A 6 10.73 -13.03 -28.67
N THR A 7 10.35 -11.76 -28.88
CA THR A 7 10.52 -10.79 -27.81
C THR A 7 9.68 -11.29 -26.64
N PRO A 8 10.27 -11.53 -25.45
CA PRO A 8 9.44 -11.85 -24.30
C PRO A 8 8.57 -10.62 -24.04
N LYS A 9 7.27 -10.74 -24.31
CA LYS A 9 6.27 -9.73 -23.95
C LYS A 9 6.52 -9.38 -22.48
N PRO A 10 6.80 -8.11 -22.15
CA PRO A 10 7.09 -7.75 -20.77
C PRO A 10 5.87 -8.12 -19.92
N LYS A 11 6.08 -8.99 -18.93
CA LYS A 11 5.04 -9.49 -18.01
C LYS A 11 4.63 -8.40 -17.02
N THR A 12 4.12 -7.28 -17.53
CA THR A 12 3.58 -6.22 -16.67
C THR A 12 2.19 -6.60 -16.20
N LEU A 13 1.82 -6.16 -14.99
CA LEU A 13 0.46 -6.39 -14.46
C LEU A 13 -0.62 -5.84 -15.41
N THR A 14 -0.33 -4.73 -16.09
CA THR A 14 -1.22 -4.14 -17.09
C THR A 14 -1.48 -5.08 -18.27
N ALA A 15 -0.48 -5.85 -18.72
CA ALA A 15 -0.65 -6.81 -19.81
C ALA A 15 -1.42 -8.08 -19.40
N LEU A 16 -1.53 -8.36 -18.10
CA LEU A 16 -2.26 -9.49 -17.52
C LEU A 16 -3.71 -9.14 -17.16
N ALA A 17 -4.09 -7.85 -17.22
CA ALA A 17 -5.41 -7.39 -16.82
C ALA A 17 -6.55 -7.92 -17.71
N ASP A 18 -6.25 -8.22 -18.99
CA ASP A 18 -7.23 -8.72 -19.97
C ASP A 18 -7.41 -10.25 -19.91
N ASP A 19 -6.60 -10.95 -19.11
CA ASP A 19 -6.68 -12.41 -18.98
C ASP A 19 -7.90 -12.82 -18.14
N LYS A 20 -8.72 -13.72 -18.68
CA LYS A 20 -9.90 -14.26 -17.97
C LYS A 20 -9.55 -15.26 -16.87
N ILE A 21 -8.30 -15.72 -16.83
CA ILE A 21 -7.82 -16.76 -15.92
C ILE A 21 -6.70 -16.16 -15.08
N LEU A 22 -6.88 -16.21 -13.76
CA LEU A 22 -5.87 -15.76 -12.80
C LEU A 22 -4.65 -16.70 -12.85
N GLN A 23 -3.46 -16.15 -13.06
CA GLN A 23 -2.22 -16.94 -13.01
C GLN A 23 -2.05 -17.53 -11.60
N SER A 24 -1.58 -18.77 -11.51
CA SER A 24 -1.42 -19.46 -10.22
C SER A 24 -0.52 -18.70 -9.24
N SER A 25 0.43 -17.90 -9.72
CA SER A 25 1.29 -17.06 -8.88
C SER A 25 0.56 -15.95 -8.12
N PHE A 26 -0.68 -15.59 -8.49
CA PHE A 26 -1.50 -14.63 -7.75
C PHE A 26 -2.48 -15.30 -6.80
N VAL A 27 -2.64 -16.63 -6.89
CA VAL A 27 -3.50 -17.39 -5.98
C VAL A 27 -2.74 -17.56 -4.67
N ARG A 28 -3.31 -17.07 -3.57
CA ARG A 28 -2.75 -17.30 -2.22
C ARG A 28 -2.91 -18.77 -1.81
N ASP A 29 -1.95 -19.24 -1.01
CA ASP A 29 -2.04 -20.54 -0.35
C ASP A 29 -3.30 -20.59 0.55
N GLU A 30 -3.90 -21.77 0.68
CA GLU A 30 -5.20 -21.94 1.35
C GLU A 30 -5.22 -21.38 2.78
N ASP A 31 -4.10 -21.48 3.49
CA ASP A 31 -3.93 -21.01 4.87
C ASP A 31 -3.80 -19.48 5.00
N GLU A 32 -3.40 -18.79 3.93
CA GLU A 32 -3.28 -17.31 3.88
C GLU A 32 -4.55 -16.61 3.37
N ARG A 33 -5.56 -17.38 2.94
CA ARG A 33 -6.81 -16.80 2.42
C ARG A 33 -7.64 -16.19 3.55
N PRO A 34 -8.37 -15.09 3.28
CA PRO A 34 -9.24 -14.48 4.28
C PRO A 34 -10.26 -15.50 4.81
N LYS A 35 -10.29 -15.68 6.13
CA LYS A 35 -11.26 -16.55 6.84
C LYS A 35 -12.53 -15.80 7.26
N VAL A 36 -12.50 -14.47 7.14
CA VAL A 36 -13.59 -13.57 7.49
C VAL A 36 -14.38 -13.17 6.24
N ALA A 37 -15.66 -12.86 6.41
CA ALA A 37 -16.51 -12.41 5.32
C ALA A 37 -16.03 -11.06 4.77
N TYR A 38 -15.98 -10.92 3.45
CA TYR A 38 -15.45 -9.73 2.77
C TYR A 38 -16.29 -8.46 2.98
N ASN A 39 -17.51 -8.59 3.47
CA ASN A 39 -18.50 -7.52 3.63
C ASN A 39 -18.75 -7.15 5.10
N GLN A 40 -18.02 -7.72 6.05
CA GLN A 40 -18.14 -7.42 7.47
C GLN A 40 -16.97 -6.52 7.90
N PHE A 41 -17.23 -5.22 7.99
CA PHE A 41 -16.25 -4.22 8.40
C PHE A 41 -16.50 -3.79 9.85
N SER A 42 -15.42 -3.60 10.61
CA SER A 42 -15.46 -3.01 11.95
C SER A 42 -15.20 -1.50 11.86
N ASN A 43 -15.96 -0.70 12.62
CA ASN A 43 -15.74 0.74 12.80
C ASN A 43 -14.93 1.06 14.06
N GLU A 44 -14.23 0.07 14.62
CA GLU A 44 -13.58 0.19 15.91
C GLU A 44 -12.18 0.80 15.84
N ILE A 45 -11.61 0.96 14.63
CA ILE A 45 -10.28 1.58 14.45
C ILE A 45 -10.33 3.02 15.00
N PRO A 46 -9.48 3.38 15.97
CA PRO A 46 -9.51 4.71 16.58
C PRO A 46 -9.31 5.83 15.57
N VAL A 47 -10.10 6.90 15.71
CA VAL A 47 -9.94 8.15 14.95
C VAL A 47 -9.48 9.24 15.91
N ILE A 48 -8.33 9.85 15.64
CA ILE A 48 -7.68 10.83 16.50
C ILE A 48 -7.58 12.18 15.77
N SER A 49 -8.19 13.21 16.33
CA SER A 49 -8.01 14.60 15.86
C SER A 49 -6.72 15.20 16.42
N LEU A 50 -5.96 15.89 15.56
CA LEU A 50 -4.77 16.66 15.94
C LEU A 50 -5.07 18.16 16.11
N ALA A 51 -6.35 18.56 16.07
CA ALA A 51 -6.71 19.95 16.32
C ALA A 51 -6.19 20.40 17.70
N GLY A 52 -5.43 21.50 17.74
CA GLY A 52 -4.84 22.03 18.97
C GLY A 52 -3.62 21.27 19.50
N ILE A 53 -3.00 20.38 18.70
CA ILE A 53 -1.75 19.70 19.10
C ILE A 53 -0.59 20.68 19.35
N ASP A 54 -0.59 21.81 18.65
CA ASP A 54 0.42 22.87 18.77
C ASP A 54 0.05 23.91 19.85
N ASP A 55 -1.11 23.77 20.51
CA ASP A 55 -1.55 24.71 21.54
C ASP A 55 -0.80 24.48 22.87
N VAL A 56 -0.46 25.59 23.52
CA VAL A 56 0.22 25.65 24.83
C VAL A 56 -0.75 25.29 25.96
N ALA A 57 -2.07 25.30 25.71
CA ALA A 57 -3.13 25.03 26.69
C ALA A 57 -3.26 23.55 27.15
N GLY A 58 -2.29 22.68 26.85
CA GLY A 58 -2.22 21.32 27.38
C GLY A 58 -2.98 20.24 26.60
N MET A 59 -3.68 20.61 25.51
CA MET A 59 -4.34 19.64 24.61
C MET A 59 -3.37 18.59 24.04
N ARG A 60 -2.11 18.99 23.82
CA ARG A 60 -1.05 18.09 23.34
C ARG A 60 -0.89 16.84 24.19
N ALA A 61 -0.94 16.96 25.52
CA ALA A 61 -0.74 15.81 26.42
C ALA A 61 -1.87 14.78 26.27
N GLU A 62 -3.12 15.23 26.12
CA GLU A 62 -4.27 14.35 25.93
C GLU A 62 -4.27 13.68 24.55
N ILE A 63 -3.89 14.41 23.50
CA ILE A 63 -3.73 13.83 22.15
C ILE A 63 -2.62 12.76 22.16
N CYS A 64 -1.47 13.05 22.79
CA CYS A 64 -0.39 12.07 22.93
C CYS A 64 -0.83 10.80 23.67
N LYS A 65 -1.61 10.93 24.76
CA LYS A 65 -2.16 9.76 25.47
C LYS A 65 -3.06 8.90 24.58
N LYS A 66 -3.92 9.53 23.77
CA LYS A 66 -4.78 8.81 22.81
C LYS A 66 -3.97 8.08 21.75
N ILE A 67 -2.89 8.69 21.26
CA ILE A 67 -1.99 8.05 20.29
C ILE A 67 -1.30 6.84 20.92
N VAL A 68 -0.79 6.97 22.15
CA VAL A 68 -0.15 5.85 22.86
C VAL A 68 -1.13 4.70 23.04
N ALA A 69 -2.33 4.96 23.55
CA ALA A 69 -3.36 3.93 23.73
C ALA A 69 -3.73 3.25 22.40
N ALA A 70 -3.91 4.01 21.31
CA ALA A 70 -4.19 3.43 20.02
C ALA A 70 -3.04 2.57 19.46
N CYS A 71 -1.78 2.97 19.70
CA CYS A 71 -0.62 2.16 19.35
C CYS A 71 -0.55 0.86 20.15
N GLU A 72 -0.86 0.89 21.44
CA GLU A 72 -0.83 -0.27 22.33
C GLU A 72 -1.97 -1.25 22.06
N ASP A 73 -3.19 -0.73 21.90
CA ASP A 73 -4.41 -1.55 21.76
C ASP A 73 -4.64 -2.02 20.31
N TRP A 74 -4.34 -1.17 19.32
CA TRP A 74 -4.68 -1.43 17.90
C TRP A 74 -3.47 -1.56 16.99
N GLY A 75 -2.35 -0.88 17.30
CA GLY A 75 -1.20 -0.74 16.40
C GLY A 75 -1.44 0.10 15.14
N ILE A 76 -2.67 0.61 14.95
CA ILE A 76 -3.09 1.50 13.85
C ILE A 76 -4.20 2.44 14.33
N PHE A 77 -4.25 3.64 13.77
CA PHE A 77 -5.32 4.62 13.97
C PHE A 77 -5.44 5.55 12.76
N GLN A 78 -6.59 6.20 12.62
CA GLN A 78 -6.84 7.22 11.62
C GLN A 78 -6.61 8.61 12.24
N VAL A 79 -6.07 9.53 11.44
CA VAL A 79 -5.78 10.89 11.87
C VAL A 79 -6.69 11.87 11.12
N VAL A 80 -7.31 12.79 11.85
CA VAL A 80 -8.07 13.92 11.30
C VAL A 80 -7.52 15.25 11.84
N ASP A 81 -7.86 16.36 11.19
CA ASP A 81 -7.39 17.71 11.56
C ASP A 81 -5.86 17.84 11.65
N HIS A 82 -5.14 17.12 10.80
CA HIS A 82 -3.67 17.07 10.78
C HIS A 82 -2.98 18.32 10.21
N GLY A 83 -3.74 19.32 9.75
CA GLY A 83 -3.20 20.56 9.17
C GLY A 83 -2.61 20.46 7.75
N VAL A 84 -2.41 19.25 7.21
CA VAL A 84 -2.08 19.07 5.78
C VAL A 84 -3.23 19.58 4.88
N ASP A 85 -2.88 20.37 3.87
CA ASP A 85 -3.81 20.96 2.92
C ASP A 85 -4.68 19.91 2.21
N ALA A 86 -5.99 20.12 2.21
CA ALA A 86 -6.95 19.17 1.64
C ALA A 86 -6.81 19.04 0.12
N ASN A 87 -6.42 20.11 -0.59
CA ASN A 87 -6.20 20.03 -2.03
C ASN A 87 -4.97 19.15 -2.32
N LEU A 88 -3.88 19.32 -1.57
CA LEU A 88 -2.69 18.46 -1.70
C LEU A 88 -3.02 16.97 -1.49
N VAL A 89 -3.81 16.64 -0.46
CA VAL A 89 -4.26 15.26 -0.19
C VAL A 89 -5.12 14.74 -1.34
N SER A 90 -5.99 15.58 -1.93
CA SER A 90 -6.85 15.20 -3.05
C SER A 90 -6.08 15.02 -4.38
N GLU A 91 -4.99 15.74 -4.56
CA GLU A 91 -4.17 15.70 -5.78
C GLU A 91 -3.28 14.46 -5.83
N MET A 92 -2.82 13.96 -4.68
CA MET A 92 -1.99 12.75 -4.60
C MET A 92 -2.61 11.53 -5.34
N PRO A 93 -3.86 11.10 -5.07
CA PRO A 93 -4.46 9.99 -5.79
C PRO A 93 -4.77 10.32 -7.26
N ARG A 94 -4.96 11.61 -7.62
CA ARG A 94 -5.11 12.02 -9.03
C ARG A 94 -3.81 11.79 -9.80
N LEU A 95 -2.69 12.32 -9.30
CA LEU A 95 -1.37 12.16 -9.90
C LEU A 95 -0.92 10.70 -9.93
N ALA A 96 -1.19 9.93 -8.87
CA ALA A 96 -0.90 8.50 -8.86
C ALA A 96 -1.65 7.75 -9.97
N ARG A 97 -2.95 8.01 -10.15
CA ARG A 97 -3.74 7.40 -11.24
C ARG A 97 -3.19 7.77 -12.61
N GLU A 98 -2.86 9.04 -12.82
CA GLU A 98 -2.25 9.51 -14.09
C GLU A 98 -0.93 8.81 -14.38
N PHE A 99 -0.06 8.68 -13.38
CA PHE A 99 1.20 7.95 -13.53
C PHE A 99 0.99 6.47 -13.87
N PHE A 100 0.09 5.78 -13.17
CA PHE A 100 -0.16 4.36 -13.43
C PHE A 100 -0.91 4.11 -14.75
N ALA A 101 -1.62 5.11 -15.29
CA ALA A 101 -2.24 5.09 -16.61
C ALA A 101 -1.25 5.25 -17.77
N LEU A 102 -0.01 5.69 -17.51
CA LEU A 102 1.03 5.77 -18.54
C LEU A 102 1.38 4.37 -19.11
N PRO A 103 1.89 4.31 -20.36
CA PRO A 103 2.39 3.08 -20.95
C PRO A 103 3.45 2.38 -20.09
N ALA A 104 3.55 1.07 -20.24
CA ALA A 104 4.49 0.26 -19.46
C ALA A 104 5.95 0.73 -19.67
N GLU A 105 6.29 1.11 -20.90
CA GLU A 105 7.62 1.55 -21.31
C GLU A 105 8.05 2.80 -20.53
N GLU A 106 7.13 3.75 -20.32
CA GLU A 106 7.37 4.97 -19.55
C GLU A 106 7.60 4.67 -18.07
N LYS A 107 6.81 3.77 -17.49
CA LYS A 107 6.92 3.37 -16.09
C LYS A 107 8.22 2.59 -15.82
N LEU A 108 8.64 1.75 -16.77
CA LEU A 108 9.85 0.92 -16.68
C LEU A 108 11.14 1.74 -16.75
N ARG A 109 11.11 3.00 -17.21
CA ARG A 109 12.26 3.92 -17.07
C ARG A 109 12.68 4.11 -15.61
N PHE A 110 11.74 3.89 -14.69
CA PHE A 110 11.94 3.98 -13.25
C PHE A 110 12.02 2.60 -12.59
N ASP A 111 12.45 1.54 -13.28
CA ASP A 111 12.50 0.20 -12.68
C ASP A 111 13.43 0.12 -11.46
N MET A 112 13.00 -0.61 -10.41
CA MET A 112 13.73 -0.75 -9.14
C MET A 112 14.92 -1.73 -9.21
N THR A 113 15.23 -2.28 -10.39
CA THR A 113 16.37 -3.18 -10.58
C THR A 113 17.69 -2.50 -10.18
N GLY A 114 18.51 -3.21 -9.40
CA GLY A 114 19.80 -2.72 -8.91
C GLY A 114 19.73 -1.78 -7.69
N GLY A 115 18.65 -1.81 -6.90
CA GLY A 115 18.54 -1.02 -5.66
C GLY A 115 18.10 0.44 -5.87
N LYS A 116 17.53 0.74 -7.04
CA LYS A 116 16.99 2.06 -7.37
C LYS A 116 15.60 2.25 -6.75
N LYS A 117 15.26 3.49 -6.39
CA LYS A 117 13.89 3.88 -6.02
C LYS A 117 13.05 4.00 -7.29
N GLY A 118 11.86 3.38 -7.35
CA GLY A 118 11.01 3.46 -8.54
C GLY A 118 9.88 2.43 -8.59
N VAL A 119 9.48 2.01 -9.80
CA VAL A 119 8.35 1.10 -10.05
C VAL A 119 8.87 -0.34 -10.15
N SER A 120 8.21 -1.28 -9.46
CA SER A 120 8.48 -2.71 -9.69
C SER A 120 7.75 -3.18 -10.94
N SER A 121 8.51 -3.67 -11.92
CA SER A 121 7.98 -4.40 -13.07
C SER A 121 7.45 -5.80 -12.70
N SER A 122 7.96 -6.37 -11.60
CA SER A 122 7.55 -7.68 -11.09
C SER A 122 6.32 -7.58 -10.18
N PRO A 123 5.40 -8.55 -10.23
CA PRO A 123 4.37 -8.69 -9.21
C PRO A 123 5.02 -8.72 -7.82
N VAL A 124 4.59 -7.84 -6.93
CA VAL A 124 4.99 -7.91 -5.53
C VAL A 124 4.22 -9.08 -4.91
N ILE A 125 4.80 -10.27 -5.00
CA ILE A 125 4.32 -11.41 -4.21
C ILE A 125 4.80 -11.15 -2.79
N TYR A 126 3.87 -10.80 -1.90
CA TYR A 126 4.13 -10.67 -0.47
C TYR A 126 4.56 -12.05 0.04
N ARG A 127 5.86 -12.29 0.12
CA ARG A 127 6.40 -13.51 0.73
C ARG A 127 6.59 -13.19 2.20
N GLU A 128 5.90 -13.92 3.08
CA GLU A 128 5.98 -13.73 4.52
C GLU A 128 7.45 -13.84 4.97
N LYS A 129 8.09 -12.71 5.28
CA LYS A 129 9.31 -12.73 6.08
C LYS A 129 8.85 -12.86 7.51
N ARG A 130 8.77 -14.09 8.00
CA ARG A 130 8.52 -14.38 9.42
C ARG A 130 9.60 -13.66 10.25
N CYS A 131 9.25 -12.50 10.79
CA CYS A 131 10.09 -11.81 11.75
C CYS A 131 10.15 -12.72 12.98
N LYS A 132 11.30 -13.35 13.23
CA LYS A 132 11.53 -14.01 14.50
C LYS A 132 11.68 -12.91 15.55
N ILE A 133 10.57 -12.50 16.14
CA ILE A 133 10.59 -11.81 17.43
C ILE A 133 11.25 -12.77 18.42
N GLY A 134 12.54 -12.53 18.69
CA GLY A 134 13.32 -13.30 19.65
C GLY A 134 12.73 -13.06 21.04
N GLY A 135 12.08 -14.09 21.59
CA GLY A 135 11.74 -14.11 23.00
C GLY A 135 13.00 -14.40 23.82
N ARG A 136 13.45 -13.43 24.60
CA ARG A 136 13.31 -13.41 26.06
C ARG A 136 13.80 -12.08 26.62
#